data_AF-A0A7C5DPK3-F1
#
_entry.id   AF-A0A7C5DPK3-F1
#
_cell.length_a   1.000
_cell.length_b   1.000
_cell.length_c   1.000
_cell.angle_alpha   90.00
_cell.angle_beta   90.00
_cell.angle_gamma   90.00
#
_symmetry.space_group_name_H-M   'P 1'
#
loop_
_entity.id
_entity.type
_entity.pdbx_description
1 polymer ?
#
loop_
_entity_poly.entity_id
_entity_poly.type
_entity_poly.pdbx_seq_one_letter_code
_entity_poly.pdbx_strand_id
1 'polypeptide(L)'
;MTFRIRQVLVLAIGALLGFGLAQGLSGLLKIEILPKELPPEAHLSARQLPEGPPPLEPVAAILLSPGTLSDDLLAQAAGELAAAFEERTGIRPRIAEATPDAAAYAPDDPQGFALVPKVKDDRRLLLISSRSRLGTAYGLYYLADEVRTGAGEEIFAAPVTKRPAFPHRWVDLGGVGVPKDPAHWDPTNYRHNLGAFHDAFLEGPPYVDPQRMATYEEDFRSYLHRMIAYGNNGLVVSGFLEFVDFDLLGDGLEIYPAESPYRAQHRAMREHLGRLLEYAHSLGLEVILYTDMVALTPSLREYFQRRCGGLATEDPVFWEVYRLGLEELFQKMPYVDGLMVRIGEAGAVYNVPGWDYTSVLAVRTVPAVQAMLRALLQAAEAHGKLIVFRNWAVGLGQVGDMHEDP
;
A
#
# COMPACT_ATOMS: atom_id res chain seq x y z
N MET A 1 -0.34 -21.47 -65.53
CA MET A 1 0.08 -20.05 -65.43
C MET A 1 -0.99 -19.16 -64.79
N THR A 2 -2.28 -19.39 -65.07
CA THR A 2 -3.45 -18.66 -64.53
C THR A 2 -3.69 -18.77 -63.02
N PHE A 3 -3.32 -19.89 -62.38
CA PHE A 3 -3.55 -20.09 -60.94
C PHE A 3 -2.64 -19.20 -60.06
N ARG A 4 -1.38 -18.99 -60.46
CA ARG A 4 -0.43 -18.10 -59.77
C ARG A 4 -0.83 -16.63 -59.86
N ILE A 5 -1.37 -16.20 -61.00
CA ILE A 5 -1.82 -14.81 -61.19
C ILE A 5 -2.98 -14.48 -60.25
N ARG A 6 -3.93 -15.41 -60.09
CA ARG A 6 -5.10 -15.21 -59.22
C ARG A 6 -4.70 -15.12 -57.74
N GLN A 7 -3.74 -15.93 -57.29
CA GLN A 7 -3.22 -15.87 -55.92
C GLN A 7 -2.45 -14.58 -55.65
N VAL A 8 -1.62 -14.13 -56.60
CA VAL A 8 -0.92 -12.84 -56.49
C VAL A 8 -1.90 -11.68 -56.46
N LEU A 9 -2.98 -11.72 -57.26
CA LEU A 9 -3.99 -10.67 -57.26
C LEU A 9 -4.76 -10.60 -55.93
N VAL A 10 -5.13 -11.75 -55.36
CA VAL A 10 -5.82 -11.81 -54.06
C VAL A 10 -4.91 -11.30 -52.94
N LEU A 11 -3.63 -11.66 -52.93
CA LEU A 11 -2.67 -11.15 -51.96
C LEU A 11 -2.45 -9.64 -52.12
N ALA A 12 -2.36 -9.14 -53.35
CA ALA A 12 -2.19 -7.71 -53.62
C ALA A 12 -3.44 -6.90 -53.18
N ILE A 13 -4.64 -7.39 -53.49
CA ILE A 13 -5.89 -6.76 -53.08
C ILE A 13 -6.05 -6.80 -51.56
N GLY A 14 -5.75 -7.93 -50.92
CA GLY A 14 -5.77 -8.07 -49.47
C GLY A 14 -4.78 -7.14 -48.78
N ALA A 15 -3.57 -7.02 -49.30
CA ALA A 15 -2.56 -6.09 -48.77
C ALA A 15 -2.97 -4.62 -48.93
N LEU A 16 -3.55 -4.25 -50.09
CA LEU A 16 -4.04 -2.89 -50.34
C LEU A 16 -5.23 -2.53 -49.44
N LEU A 17 -6.19 -3.45 -49.27
CA LEU A 17 -7.32 -3.26 -48.36
C LEU A 17 -6.84 -3.18 -46.90
N GLY A 18 -5.94 -4.06 -46.48
CA GLY A 18 -5.36 -4.05 -45.14
C GLY A 18 -4.59 -2.77 -44.86
N PHE A 19 -3.79 -2.30 -45.82
CA PHE A 19 -3.06 -1.04 -45.70
C PHE A 19 -4.01 0.17 -45.64
N GLY A 20 -5.04 0.21 -46.49
CA GLY A 20 -6.04 1.28 -46.47
C GLY A 20 -6.82 1.34 -45.15
N LEU A 21 -7.23 0.18 -44.61
CA LEU A 21 -7.87 0.08 -43.30
C LEU A 21 -6.95 0.53 -42.18
N ALA A 22 -5.67 0.11 -42.18
CA ALA A 22 -4.70 0.51 -41.18
C ALA A 22 -4.46 2.03 -41.20
N GLN A 23 -4.24 2.62 -42.37
CA GLN A 23 -4.06 4.08 -42.51
C GLN A 23 -5.32 4.85 -42.11
N GLY A 24 -6.50 4.35 -42.47
CA GLY A 24 -7.78 4.94 -42.04
C GLY A 24 -7.96 4.92 -40.52
N LEU A 25 -7.64 3.79 -39.88
CA LEU A 25 -7.69 3.64 -38.42
C LEU A 25 -6.65 4.53 -37.73
N SER A 26 -5.39 4.54 -38.19
CA SER A 26 -4.34 5.39 -37.63
C SER A 26 -4.69 6.88 -37.74
N GLY A 27 -5.25 7.32 -38.88
CA GLY A 27 -5.72 8.69 -39.07
C GLY A 27 -6.91 9.06 -38.19
N LEU A 28 -7.88 8.15 -38.02
CA LEU A 28 -9.05 8.36 -37.16
C LEU A 28 -8.66 8.41 -35.67
N LEU A 29 -7.69 7.58 -35.27
CA LEU A 29 -7.18 7.49 -33.91
C LEU A 29 -6.08 8.52 -33.59
N LYS A 30 -5.65 9.32 -34.58
CA LYS A 30 -4.53 10.27 -34.48
C LYS A 30 -3.27 9.66 -33.87
N ILE A 31 -2.97 8.40 -34.21
CA ILE A 31 -1.78 7.72 -33.69
C ILE A 31 -0.58 8.12 -34.56
N GLU A 32 0.27 8.99 -34.03
CA GLU A 32 1.56 9.34 -34.63
C GLU A 32 2.71 8.66 -33.88
N ILE A 33 3.62 8.03 -34.64
CA ILE A 33 4.89 7.53 -34.10
C ILE A 33 5.96 8.53 -34.51
N LEU A 34 6.32 9.41 -33.58
CA LEU A 34 7.38 10.39 -33.79
C LEU A 34 8.70 9.87 -33.20
N PRO A 35 9.84 10.03 -33.91
CA PRO A 35 11.14 9.82 -33.29
C PRO A 35 11.28 10.77 -32.09
N LYS A 36 11.48 10.21 -30.90
CA LYS A 36 11.74 11.00 -29.69
C LYS A 36 13.24 11.02 -29.46
N GLU A 37 13.85 12.20 -29.53
CA GLU A 37 15.20 12.38 -29.00
C GLU A 37 15.13 12.14 -27.49
N LEU A 38 15.76 11.05 -27.05
CA LEU A 38 15.87 10.76 -25.62
C LEU A 38 16.89 11.74 -25.03
N PRO A 39 16.62 12.33 -23.85
CA PRO A 39 17.62 13.12 -23.16
C PRO A 39 18.88 12.26 -22.93
N PRO A 40 20.09 12.85 -23.02
CA PRO A 40 21.32 12.11 -22.76
C PRO A 40 21.27 11.53 -21.35
N GLU A 41 21.43 10.21 -21.25
CA GLU A 41 21.48 9.52 -19.96
C GLU A 41 22.70 10.02 -19.18
N ALA A 42 22.48 10.45 -17.94
CA ALA A 42 23.57 10.82 -17.06
C ALA A 42 24.41 9.58 -16.76
N HIS A 43 25.68 9.59 -17.15
CA HIS A 43 26.64 8.57 -16.73
C HIS A 43 26.98 8.78 -15.25
N LEU A 44 26.15 8.22 -14.37
CA LEU A 44 26.42 8.19 -12.93
C LEU A 44 27.52 7.16 -12.68
N SER A 45 28.67 7.63 -12.22
CA SER A 45 29.73 6.76 -11.71
C SER A 45 29.42 6.48 -10.24
N ALA A 46 29.39 5.21 -9.84
CA ALA A 46 29.25 4.85 -8.44
C ALA A 46 30.38 5.50 -7.62
N ARG A 47 30.02 6.16 -6.52
CA ARG A 47 31.02 6.70 -5.58
C ARG A 47 31.86 5.52 -5.08
N GLN A 48 33.17 5.67 -5.13
CA GLN A 48 34.09 4.67 -4.59
C GLN A 48 33.79 4.53 -3.09
N LEU A 49 33.38 3.33 -2.67
CA LEU A 49 33.11 3.05 -1.26
C LEU A 49 34.45 3.09 -0.50
N PRO A 50 34.50 3.70 0.71
CA PRO A 50 35.69 3.61 1.55
C PRO A 50 36.00 2.13 1.89
N GLU A 51 37.27 1.84 2.23
CA GLU A 51 37.84 0.49 2.50
C GLU A 51 37.27 -0.24 3.74
N GLY A 52 36.04 0.05 4.11
CA GLY A 52 35.36 -0.45 5.29
C GLY A 52 35.31 0.59 6.40
N PRO A 53 34.38 0.45 7.35
CA PRO A 53 34.23 1.42 8.41
C PRO A 53 35.38 1.34 9.43
N PRO A 54 35.60 2.39 10.23
CA PRO A 54 36.58 2.38 11.32
C PRO A 54 36.24 1.36 12.41
N PRO A 55 37.23 0.86 13.19
CA PRO A 55 36.99 -0.09 14.27
C PRO A 55 36.00 0.45 15.31
N LEU A 56 35.05 -0.38 15.74
CA LEU A 56 34.06 -0.05 16.76
C LEU A 56 34.31 -0.87 18.03
N GLU A 57 34.30 -0.21 19.18
CA GLU A 57 34.37 -0.92 20.47
C GLU A 57 33.06 -1.70 20.75
N PRO A 58 33.14 -2.88 21.38
CA PRO A 58 31.97 -3.65 21.74
C PRO A 58 31.13 -2.96 22.82
N VAL A 59 29.81 -3.09 22.71
CA VAL A 59 28.87 -2.60 23.72
C VAL A 59 28.42 -3.77 24.61
N ALA A 60 28.39 -3.54 25.92
CA ALA A 60 28.03 -4.57 26.88
C ALA A 60 26.52 -4.90 26.88
N ALA A 61 25.67 -3.88 26.73
CA ALA A 61 24.22 -4.05 26.81
C ALA A 61 23.43 -2.98 26.06
N ILE A 62 22.25 -3.35 25.57
CA ILE A 62 21.18 -2.47 25.12
C ILE A 62 20.12 -2.48 26.22
N LEU A 63 19.85 -1.30 26.78
CA LEU A 63 18.89 -1.13 27.88
C LEU A 63 17.62 -0.48 27.36
N LEU A 64 16.50 -1.18 27.50
CA LEU A 64 15.18 -0.70 27.12
C LEU A 64 14.37 -0.32 28.36
N SER A 65 13.33 0.50 28.20
CA SER A 65 12.43 0.81 29.32
C SER A 65 11.64 -0.43 29.75
N PRO A 66 11.20 -0.54 31.01
CA PRO A 66 10.39 -1.67 31.45
C PRO A 66 9.14 -1.90 30.59
N GLY A 67 8.84 -3.15 30.24
CA GLY A 67 7.73 -3.55 29.37
C GLY A 67 7.99 -3.41 27.85
N THR A 68 9.19 -2.94 27.45
CA THR A 68 9.55 -2.80 26.03
C THR A 68 9.85 -4.16 25.37
N LEU A 69 10.35 -5.15 26.12
CA LEU A 69 10.64 -6.47 25.56
C LEU A 69 9.40 -7.30 25.25
N SER A 70 8.24 -6.96 25.84
CA SER A 70 6.95 -7.52 25.44
C SER A 70 6.35 -6.87 24.19
N ASP A 71 6.94 -5.78 23.71
CA ASP A 71 6.54 -5.08 22.50
C ASP A 71 7.26 -5.69 21.29
N ASP A 72 6.50 -6.33 20.40
CA ASP A 72 7.03 -7.03 19.22
C ASP A 72 7.97 -6.16 18.37
N LEU A 73 7.56 -4.93 18.07
CA LEU A 73 8.34 -3.97 17.28
C LEU A 73 9.65 -3.60 17.96
N LEU A 74 9.59 -3.22 19.23
CA LEU A 74 10.78 -2.72 19.93
C LEU A 74 11.74 -3.87 20.27
N ALA A 75 11.23 -5.07 20.57
CA ALA A 75 12.03 -6.27 20.73
C ALA A 75 12.78 -6.62 19.43
N GLN A 76 12.11 -6.59 18.28
CA GLN A 76 12.74 -6.86 16.99
C GLN A 76 13.77 -5.77 16.61
N ALA A 77 13.45 -4.50 16.79
CA ALA A 77 14.38 -3.40 16.53
C ALA A 77 15.63 -3.46 17.42
N ALA A 78 15.48 -3.80 18.70
CA ALA A 78 16.61 -4.02 19.61
C ALA A 78 17.44 -5.25 19.23
N GLY A 79 16.79 -6.31 18.75
CA GLY A 79 17.43 -7.52 18.21
C GLY A 79 18.30 -7.22 16.99
N GLU A 80 17.80 -6.38 16.07
CA GLU A 80 18.54 -5.92 14.89
C GLU A 80 19.75 -5.06 15.26
N LEU A 81 19.61 -4.16 16.23
CA LEU A 81 20.75 -3.42 16.76
C LEU A 81 21.79 -4.34 17.42
N ALA A 82 21.37 -5.35 18.19
CA ALA A 82 22.28 -6.32 18.77
C ALA A 82 23.02 -7.14 17.69
N ALA A 83 22.33 -7.52 16.63
CA ALA A 83 22.92 -8.22 15.49
C ALA A 83 23.93 -7.33 14.74
N ALA A 84 23.64 -6.05 14.56
CA ALA A 84 24.58 -5.09 13.98
C ALA A 84 25.89 -5.01 14.78
N PHE A 85 25.82 -4.95 16.12
CA PHE A 85 27.02 -4.97 16.96
C PHE A 85 27.77 -6.30 16.89
N GLU A 86 27.07 -7.43 16.86
CA GLU A 86 27.68 -8.76 16.72
C GLU A 86 28.42 -8.90 15.39
N GLU A 87 27.81 -8.48 14.28
CA GLU A 87 28.41 -8.44 12.95
C GLU A 87 29.67 -7.55 12.93
N ARG A 88 29.59 -6.39 13.59
CA ARG A 88 30.65 -5.37 13.55
C ARG A 88 31.81 -5.65 14.49
N THR A 89 31.56 -6.23 15.66
CA THR A 89 32.52 -6.35 16.76
C THR A 89 32.82 -7.79 17.19
N GLY A 90 32.06 -8.77 16.69
CA GLY A 90 32.12 -10.17 17.11
C GLY A 90 31.50 -10.43 18.49
N ILE A 91 30.93 -9.41 19.15
CA ILE A 91 30.34 -9.52 20.48
C ILE A 91 28.90 -9.02 20.42
N ARG A 92 27.95 -9.91 20.76
CA ARG A 92 26.54 -9.56 20.86
C ARG A 92 26.23 -8.91 22.22
N PRO A 93 25.70 -7.67 22.25
CA PRO A 93 25.32 -7.02 23.50
C PRO A 93 24.12 -7.74 24.16
N ARG A 94 24.07 -7.72 25.50
CA ARG A 94 22.90 -8.20 26.23
C ARG A 94 21.74 -7.21 26.08
N ILE A 95 20.57 -7.68 25.67
CA ILE A 95 19.35 -6.86 25.72
C ILE A 95 18.68 -7.05 27.09
N ALA A 96 18.38 -5.96 27.79
CA ALA A 96 17.72 -6.01 29.08
C ALA A 96 16.83 -4.78 29.31
N GLU A 97 15.91 -4.86 30.25
CA GLU A 97 15.13 -3.72 30.69
C GLU A 97 15.76 -3.05 31.91
N ALA A 98 15.74 -1.72 31.93
CA ALA A 98 16.21 -0.91 33.04
C ALA A 98 15.46 0.42 33.11
N THR A 99 15.28 0.95 34.31
CA THR A 99 14.67 2.28 34.50
C THR A 99 15.62 3.35 33.92
N PRO A 100 15.16 4.16 32.95
CA PRO A 100 16.00 5.18 32.35
C PRO A 100 16.36 6.27 33.36
N ASP A 101 17.57 6.80 33.22
CA ASP A 101 18.11 7.84 34.10
C ASP A 101 17.84 9.24 33.49
N ALA A 102 16.89 9.95 34.11
CA ALA A 102 16.46 11.33 33.85
C ALA A 102 15.76 11.64 32.49
N ALA A 103 15.10 12.81 32.47
CA ALA A 103 14.17 13.26 31.43
C ALA A 103 14.77 13.24 30.01
N ALA A 104 14.01 12.64 29.10
CA ALA A 104 14.40 12.38 27.73
C ALA A 104 14.36 13.68 26.88
N TYR A 105 15.43 13.97 26.14
CA TYR A 105 15.43 15.02 25.11
C TYR A 105 14.80 14.46 23.84
N ALA A 106 13.47 14.41 23.81
CA ALA A 106 12.74 13.86 22.67
C ALA A 106 12.33 14.99 21.71
N PRO A 107 12.49 14.81 20.38
CA PRO A 107 12.06 15.80 19.39
C PRO A 107 10.55 16.07 19.39
N ASP A 108 10.13 17.23 18.87
CA ASP A 108 8.72 17.64 18.65
C ASP A 108 7.96 16.74 17.72
N ASP A 109 8.66 16.19 16.73
CA ASP A 109 8.09 15.18 15.87
C ASP A 109 7.91 13.86 16.63
N PRO A 110 6.69 13.29 16.70
CA PRO A 110 6.44 12.03 17.40
C PRO A 110 7.25 10.86 16.82
N GLN A 111 7.55 10.89 15.52
CA GLN A 111 8.35 9.89 14.82
C GLN A 111 9.84 10.27 14.78
N GLY A 112 10.21 11.44 15.31
CA GLY A 112 11.60 11.84 15.50
C GLY A 112 12.25 11.16 16.70
N PHE A 113 13.58 11.06 16.65
CA PHE A 113 14.38 10.55 17.76
C PHE A 113 15.67 11.35 17.92
N ALA A 114 16.24 11.29 19.12
CA ALA A 114 17.55 11.83 19.44
C ALA A 114 18.47 10.74 19.99
N LEU A 115 19.73 10.79 19.59
CA LEU A 115 20.83 9.99 20.13
C LEU A 115 21.67 10.91 21.01
N VAL A 116 21.80 10.60 22.30
CA VAL A 116 22.45 11.49 23.28
C VAL A 116 23.56 10.74 24.02
N PRO A 117 24.84 11.00 23.73
CA PRO A 117 25.93 10.42 24.49
C PRO A 117 25.96 10.98 25.92
N LYS A 118 26.17 10.10 26.90
CA LYS A 118 26.29 10.42 28.32
C LYS A 118 27.47 9.64 28.93
N VAL A 119 27.98 10.14 30.05
CA VAL A 119 28.92 9.42 30.91
C VAL A 119 28.30 9.28 32.29
N LYS A 120 28.27 8.06 32.82
CA LYS A 120 27.81 7.76 34.18
C LYS A 120 28.72 6.70 34.80
N ASP A 121 29.24 6.96 36.00
CA ASP A 121 30.11 6.04 36.73
C ASP A 121 31.27 5.49 35.86
N ASP A 122 31.96 6.38 35.13
CA ASP A 122 33.02 6.09 34.15
C ASP A 122 32.61 5.20 32.95
N ARG A 123 31.31 4.99 32.73
CA ARG A 123 30.77 4.27 31.57
C ARG A 123 30.19 5.24 30.55
N ARG A 124 30.50 4.99 29.27
CA ARG A 124 29.84 5.64 28.14
C ARG A 124 28.47 5.02 27.90
N LEU A 125 27.46 5.87 27.76
CA LEU A 125 26.08 5.51 27.46
C LEU A 125 25.64 6.27 26.22
N LEU A 126 24.84 5.65 25.36
CA LEU A 126 24.13 6.33 24.29
C LEU A 126 22.63 6.19 24.54
N LEU A 127 21.97 7.30 24.84
CA LEU A 127 20.52 7.31 25.08
C LEU A 127 19.79 7.54 23.76
N ILE A 128 18.82 6.68 23.45
CA ILE A 128 17.82 6.92 22.40
C ILE A 128 16.59 7.56 23.05
N SER A 129 16.18 8.73 22.57
CA SER A 129 15.03 9.47 23.10
C SER A 129 14.02 9.78 22.01
N SER A 130 12.76 9.40 22.23
CA SER A 130 11.64 9.56 21.30
C SER A 130 10.35 9.85 22.09
N ARG A 131 9.34 10.41 21.43
CA ARG A 131 8.00 10.63 22.00
C ARG A 131 6.98 9.55 21.63
N SER A 132 7.32 8.65 20.71
CA SER A 132 6.44 7.56 20.31
C SER A 132 7.17 6.23 20.21
N ARG A 133 6.37 5.16 20.15
CA ARG A 133 6.84 3.81 19.86
C ARG A 133 7.59 3.73 18.53
N LEU A 134 7.03 4.31 17.45
CA LEU A 134 7.68 4.33 16.14
C LEU A 134 8.98 5.12 16.15
N GLY A 135 9.03 6.28 16.80
CA GLY A 135 10.28 7.05 16.90
C GLY A 135 11.38 6.28 17.64
N THR A 136 11.02 5.48 18.66
CA THR A 136 11.98 4.61 19.36
C THR A 136 12.47 3.50 18.43
N ALA A 137 11.56 2.85 17.68
CA ALA A 137 11.92 1.83 16.70
C ALA A 137 12.85 2.40 15.61
N TYR A 138 12.51 3.55 15.03
CA TYR A 138 13.35 4.23 14.05
C TYR A 138 14.73 4.59 14.61
N GLY A 139 14.81 5.04 15.86
CA GLY A 139 16.10 5.30 16.50
C GLY A 139 16.97 4.05 16.66
N LEU A 140 16.36 2.90 16.99
CA LEU A 140 17.05 1.62 17.09
C LEU A 140 17.52 1.13 15.72
N TYR A 141 16.67 1.17 14.69
CA TYR A 141 17.01 0.77 13.33
C TYR A 141 18.08 1.68 12.72
N TYR A 142 17.93 2.99 12.87
CA TYR A 142 18.93 3.96 12.43
C TYR A 142 20.29 3.67 13.06
N LEU A 143 20.32 3.47 14.38
CA LEU A 143 21.58 3.15 15.07
C LEU A 143 22.17 1.81 14.58
N ALA A 144 21.33 0.82 14.26
CA ALA A 144 21.80 -0.45 13.70
C ALA A 144 22.49 -0.24 12.34
N ASP A 145 21.94 0.61 11.49
CA ASP A 145 22.54 0.94 10.19
C ASP A 145 23.84 1.73 10.33
N GLU A 146 23.90 2.71 11.24
CA GLU A 146 25.14 3.44 11.55
C GLU A 146 26.22 2.49 12.10
N VAL A 147 25.86 1.52 12.94
CA VAL A 147 26.80 0.51 13.47
C VAL A 147 27.35 -0.37 12.34
N ARG A 148 26.49 -0.82 11.41
CA ARG A 148 26.92 -1.67 10.28
C ARG A 148 27.82 -0.92 9.31
N THR A 149 27.44 0.31 8.98
CA THR A 149 28.10 1.10 7.92
C THR A 149 29.25 1.95 8.44
N GLY A 150 29.32 2.20 9.75
CA GLY A 150 30.19 3.20 10.38
C GLY A 150 30.02 4.61 9.84
N ALA A 151 28.92 4.88 9.13
CA ALA A 151 28.46 6.24 8.92
C ALA A 151 28.02 6.77 10.29
N GLY A 152 28.55 7.92 10.73
CA GLY A 152 28.09 8.58 11.95
C GLY A 152 28.87 8.29 13.24
N GLU A 153 30.21 8.16 13.22
CA GLU A 153 31.01 8.16 14.48
C GLU A 153 30.68 9.35 15.40
N GLU A 154 30.26 10.48 14.81
CA GLU A 154 29.79 11.67 15.52
C GLU A 154 28.64 11.41 16.50
N ILE A 155 27.82 10.36 16.32
CA ILE A 155 26.70 10.03 17.23
C ILE A 155 27.18 9.68 18.64
N PHE A 156 28.42 9.20 18.76
CA PHE A 156 29.05 8.90 20.04
C PHE A 156 29.75 10.12 20.66
N ALA A 157 30.01 11.16 19.86
CA ALA A 157 30.73 12.35 20.28
C ALA A 157 29.79 13.50 20.70
N ALA A 158 28.64 13.65 20.03
CA ALA A 158 27.70 14.74 20.29
C ALA A 158 26.24 14.28 20.12
N PRO A 159 25.26 14.98 20.75
CA PRO A 159 23.86 14.70 20.53
C PRO A 159 23.44 14.90 19.07
N VAL A 160 22.73 13.93 18.50
CA VAL A 160 22.17 13.98 17.15
C VAL A 160 20.65 13.86 17.24
N THR A 161 19.94 14.68 16.47
CA THR A 161 18.48 14.61 16.35
C THR A 161 18.09 14.33 14.91
N LYS A 162 17.19 13.37 14.70
CA LYS A 162 16.62 13.03 13.40
C LYS A 162 15.11 13.22 13.43
N ARG A 163 14.57 13.75 12.33
CA ARG A 163 13.14 13.94 12.11
C ARG A 163 12.83 13.53 10.67
N PRO A 164 11.71 12.82 10.42
CA PRO A 164 11.29 12.54 9.05
C PRO A 164 10.99 13.86 8.32
N ALA A 165 11.38 13.94 7.05
CA ALA A 165 11.07 15.11 6.21
C ALA A 165 9.62 15.08 5.68
N PHE A 166 9.09 13.87 5.47
CA PHE A 166 7.75 13.64 4.94
C PHE A 166 6.86 13.04 6.03
N PRO A 167 5.66 13.60 6.30
CA PRO A 167 4.76 13.09 7.32
C PRO A 167 4.15 11.72 6.94
N HIS A 168 3.90 11.50 5.65
CA HIS A 168 3.39 10.23 5.13
C HIS A 168 4.48 9.54 4.30
N ARG A 169 4.79 8.30 4.68
CA ARG A 169 5.80 7.43 4.07
C ARG A 169 5.16 6.05 3.98
N TRP A 170 4.23 5.95 3.04
CA TRP A 170 3.38 4.77 2.87
C TRP A 170 3.99 3.81 1.87
N VAL A 171 3.71 2.52 2.09
CA VAL A 171 4.10 1.41 1.21
C VAL A 171 2.88 0.59 0.85
N ASP A 172 2.90 -0.08 -0.30
CA ASP A 172 1.89 -1.09 -0.63
C ASP A 172 2.22 -2.44 0.04
N LEU A 173 1.58 -3.53 -0.37
CA LEU A 173 1.88 -4.89 0.13
C LEU A 173 3.15 -5.51 -0.45
N GLY A 174 3.79 -4.86 -1.44
CA GLY A 174 4.86 -5.46 -2.23
C GLY A 174 4.47 -6.84 -2.76
N GLY A 175 5.27 -7.86 -2.42
CA GLY A 175 5.06 -9.26 -2.80
C GLY A 175 4.46 -10.14 -1.71
N VAL A 176 3.90 -9.58 -0.63
CA VAL A 176 3.27 -10.39 0.43
C VAL A 176 2.09 -11.17 -0.14
N GLY A 177 1.99 -12.46 0.20
CA GLY A 177 0.91 -13.32 -0.29
C GLY A 177 1.06 -13.76 -1.76
N VAL A 178 2.17 -13.42 -2.42
CA VAL A 178 2.46 -13.84 -3.79
C VAL A 178 3.44 -15.03 -3.75
N PRO A 179 3.12 -16.18 -4.39
CA PRO A 179 4.04 -17.31 -4.48
C PRO A 179 5.39 -16.90 -5.10
N LYS A 180 6.49 -17.25 -4.43
CA LYS A 180 7.87 -16.89 -4.83
C LYS A 180 8.46 -17.84 -5.88
N ASP A 181 7.63 -18.60 -6.59
CA ASP A 181 8.05 -19.61 -7.56
C ASP A 181 7.86 -19.12 -9.01
N PRO A 182 8.94 -18.85 -9.76
CA PRO A 182 8.88 -18.41 -11.15
C PRO A 182 8.12 -19.37 -12.08
N ALA A 183 8.01 -20.67 -11.74
CA ALA A 183 7.25 -21.63 -12.54
C ALA A 183 5.74 -21.32 -12.59
N HIS A 184 5.23 -20.52 -11.64
CA HIS A 184 3.83 -20.06 -11.62
C HIS A 184 3.61 -18.81 -12.49
N TRP A 185 4.68 -18.21 -13.04
CA TRP A 185 4.55 -17.07 -13.94
C TRP A 185 4.15 -17.52 -15.34
N ASP A 186 2.91 -17.24 -15.72
CA ASP A 186 2.43 -17.41 -17.09
C ASP A 186 2.59 -16.09 -17.87
N PRO A 187 3.56 -15.99 -18.80
CA PRO A 187 3.79 -14.77 -19.57
C PRO A 187 2.63 -14.42 -20.52
N THR A 188 1.68 -15.33 -20.72
CA THR A 188 0.48 -15.08 -21.53
C THR A 188 -0.69 -14.55 -20.70
N ASN A 189 -0.60 -14.60 -19.37
CA ASN A 189 -1.63 -14.17 -18.45
C ASN A 189 -1.40 -12.72 -17.98
N TYR A 190 -1.72 -11.76 -18.85
CA TYR A 190 -1.61 -10.34 -18.52
C TYR A 190 -2.76 -9.89 -17.60
N ARG A 191 -2.44 -9.60 -16.33
CA ARG A 191 -3.37 -9.09 -15.31
C ARG A 191 -2.73 -7.98 -14.51
N HIS A 192 -3.55 -7.05 -14.02
CA HIS A 192 -3.11 -5.95 -13.15
C HIS A 192 -3.41 -6.21 -11.67
N ASN A 193 -4.08 -7.32 -11.35
CA ASN A 193 -4.16 -7.83 -9.99
C ASN A 193 -2.80 -8.43 -9.58
N LEU A 194 -2.27 -8.01 -8.43
CA LEU A 194 -0.98 -8.45 -7.87
C LEU A 194 -0.94 -9.95 -7.53
N GLY A 195 -2.09 -10.62 -7.41
CA GLY A 195 -2.17 -12.04 -7.05
C GLY A 195 -1.86 -12.34 -5.58
N ALA A 196 -1.78 -11.29 -4.74
CA ALA A 196 -1.60 -11.42 -3.31
C ALA A 196 -2.77 -12.20 -2.70
N PHE A 197 -2.45 -13.22 -1.91
CA PHE A 197 -3.39 -14.10 -1.21
C PHE A 197 -4.35 -14.86 -2.14
N HIS A 198 -4.09 -14.93 -3.45
CA HIS A 198 -5.05 -15.46 -4.43
C HIS A 198 -5.52 -16.89 -4.15
N ASP A 199 -4.63 -17.72 -3.61
CA ASP A 199 -4.88 -19.12 -3.28
C ASP A 199 -5.51 -19.30 -1.90
N ALA A 200 -5.50 -18.25 -1.07
CA ALA A 200 -6.23 -18.21 0.18
C ALA A 200 -7.69 -17.75 -0.01
N PHE A 201 -8.03 -17.09 -1.12
CA PHE A 201 -9.40 -16.71 -1.44
C PHE A 201 -10.15 -17.83 -2.15
N LEU A 202 -11.32 -18.19 -1.62
CA LEU A 202 -12.13 -19.31 -2.08
C LEU A 202 -13.44 -18.80 -2.73
N GLU A 203 -13.91 -19.49 -3.76
CA GLU A 203 -15.18 -19.14 -4.45
C GLU A 203 -16.42 -19.35 -3.58
N GLY A 204 -16.34 -20.25 -2.58
CA GLY A 204 -17.42 -20.57 -1.66
C GLY A 204 -16.96 -20.63 -0.21
N PRO A 205 -17.89 -20.86 0.74
CA PRO A 205 -17.55 -20.98 2.16
C PRO A 205 -16.38 -21.95 2.39
N PRO A 206 -15.39 -21.61 3.24
CA PRO A 206 -15.37 -20.46 4.16
C PRO A 206 -14.94 -19.12 3.56
N TYR A 207 -14.83 -18.99 2.23
CA TYR A 207 -14.39 -17.81 1.45
C TYR A 207 -12.92 -17.39 1.66
N VAL A 208 -12.34 -17.69 2.82
CA VAL A 208 -10.91 -17.58 3.09
C VAL A 208 -10.39 -18.90 3.66
N ASP A 209 -9.32 -19.45 3.11
CA ASP A 209 -8.60 -20.59 3.65
C ASP A 209 -7.77 -20.15 4.87
N PRO A 210 -8.14 -20.57 6.10
CA PRO A 210 -7.45 -20.12 7.30
C PRO A 210 -6.00 -20.62 7.39
N GLN A 211 -5.69 -21.79 6.81
CA GLN A 211 -4.34 -22.36 6.89
C GLN A 211 -3.38 -21.66 5.93
N ARG A 212 -3.85 -21.35 4.72
CA ARG A 212 -3.06 -20.54 3.78
C ARG A 212 -2.87 -19.13 4.30
N MET A 213 -3.93 -18.52 4.83
CA MET A 213 -3.84 -17.18 5.40
C MET A 213 -2.81 -17.12 6.53
N ALA A 214 -2.79 -18.10 7.45
CA ALA A 214 -1.80 -18.17 8.54
C ALA A 214 -0.35 -18.13 8.04
N THR A 215 -0.04 -18.84 6.95
CA THR A 215 1.29 -18.78 6.32
C THR A 215 1.64 -17.36 5.87
N TYR A 216 0.67 -16.65 5.31
CA TYR A 216 0.87 -15.27 4.86
C TYR A 216 0.91 -14.25 6.00
N GLU A 217 0.34 -14.55 7.17
CA GLU A 217 0.45 -13.67 8.35
C GLU A 217 1.92 -13.54 8.78
N GLU A 218 2.71 -14.61 8.76
CA GLU A 218 4.14 -14.57 9.10
C GLU A 218 4.97 -13.75 8.09
N ASP A 219 4.72 -13.95 6.80
CA ASP A 219 5.35 -13.17 5.72
C ASP A 219 4.98 -11.69 5.83
N PHE A 220 3.71 -11.38 6.13
CA PHE A 220 3.21 -10.02 6.32
C PHE A 220 3.87 -9.33 7.52
N ARG A 221 3.98 -10.01 8.67
CA ARG A 221 4.68 -9.48 9.85
C ARG A 221 6.12 -9.10 9.51
N SER A 222 6.85 -10.03 8.91
CA SER A 222 8.25 -9.82 8.50
C SER A 222 8.39 -8.64 7.55
N TYR A 223 7.46 -8.50 6.61
CA TYR A 223 7.42 -7.36 5.68
C TYR A 223 7.20 -6.03 6.40
N LEU A 224 6.22 -5.93 7.30
CA LEU A 224 5.94 -4.68 8.02
C LEU A 224 7.13 -4.22 8.87
N HIS A 225 7.76 -5.12 9.62
CA HIS A 225 8.97 -4.78 10.39
C HIS A 225 10.09 -4.27 9.48
N ARG A 226 10.27 -4.87 8.29
CA ARG A 226 11.23 -4.38 7.30
C ARG A 226 10.87 -2.98 6.78
N MET A 227 9.60 -2.73 6.48
CA MET A 227 9.16 -1.42 5.98
C MET A 227 9.27 -0.34 7.05
N ILE A 228 9.00 -0.66 8.31
CA ILE A 228 9.26 0.22 9.45
C ILE A 228 10.76 0.49 9.60
N ALA A 229 11.63 -0.52 9.42
CA ALA A 229 13.07 -0.31 9.43
C ALA A 229 13.54 0.68 8.34
N TYR A 230 12.86 0.71 7.18
CA TYR A 230 13.09 1.71 6.12
C TYR A 230 12.45 3.08 6.40
N GLY A 231 11.83 3.25 7.56
CA GLY A 231 11.23 4.50 8.00
C GLY A 231 9.77 4.68 7.60
N ASN A 232 9.10 3.69 7.00
CA ASN A 232 7.70 3.83 6.60
C ASN A 232 6.76 3.87 7.80
N ASN A 233 5.67 4.63 7.68
CA ASN A 233 4.67 4.83 8.74
C ASN A 233 3.23 4.59 8.28
N GLY A 234 3.02 3.97 7.11
CA GLY A 234 1.71 3.52 6.70
C GLY A 234 1.75 2.44 5.65
N LEU A 235 0.61 1.78 5.49
CA LEU A 235 0.38 0.65 4.61
C LEU A 235 -0.84 0.94 3.73
N VAL A 236 -0.71 0.71 2.42
CA VAL A 236 -1.78 0.82 1.44
C VAL A 236 -2.16 -0.58 0.97
N VAL A 237 -3.43 -0.96 1.12
CA VAL A 237 -3.94 -2.29 0.75
C VAL A 237 -5.18 -2.18 -0.11
N SER A 238 -5.24 -2.91 -1.22
CA SER A 238 -6.43 -2.97 -2.07
C SER A 238 -7.64 -3.56 -1.33
N GLY A 239 -8.79 -2.91 -1.46
CA GLY A 239 -10.09 -3.39 -0.99
C GLY A 239 -11.01 -2.25 -0.55
N PHE A 240 -12.31 -2.42 -0.72
CA PHE A 240 -13.35 -1.57 -0.16
C PHE A 240 -14.67 -2.34 -0.03
N LEU A 241 -15.30 -2.70 -1.15
CA LEU A 241 -16.61 -3.39 -1.16
C LEU A 241 -16.55 -4.76 -0.49
N GLU A 242 -15.38 -5.39 -0.52
CA GLU A 242 -15.08 -6.67 0.12
C GLU A 242 -15.28 -6.65 1.64
N PHE A 243 -15.43 -5.46 2.23
CA PHE A 243 -15.58 -5.25 3.68
C PHE A 243 -16.92 -4.62 4.07
N VAL A 244 -17.81 -4.30 3.13
CA VAL A 244 -18.99 -3.44 3.35
C VAL A 244 -20.30 -4.15 2.97
N ASP A 245 -21.25 -4.18 3.91
CA ASP A 245 -22.56 -4.80 3.74
C ASP A 245 -23.67 -3.79 3.34
N PHE A 246 -23.41 -2.48 3.46
CA PHE A 246 -24.37 -1.38 3.31
C PHE A 246 -25.52 -1.42 4.35
N ASP A 247 -25.20 -1.77 5.58
CA ASP A 247 -26.12 -1.85 6.73
C ASP A 247 -26.71 -0.49 7.14
N LEU A 248 -26.02 0.61 6.81
CA LEU A 248 -26.50 1.96 7.10
C LEU A 248 -27.48 2.49 6.05
N LEU A 249 -27.71 1.75 4.96
CA LEU A 249 -28.63 2.13 3.90
C LEU A 249 -30.01 1.52 4.13
N GLY A 250 -31.03 2.38 4.30
CA GLY A 250 -32.42 1.92 4.41
C GLY A 250 -32.65 1.02 5.61
N ASP A 251 -33.09 -0.21 5.36
CA ASP A 251 -33.24 -1.27 6.38
C ASP A 251 -31.99 -2.14 6.56
N GLY A 252 -30.89 -1.82 5.87
CA GLY A 252 -29.62 -2.54 5.87
C GLY A 252 -29.59 -3.78 4.97
N LEU A 253 -30.69 -4.07 4.24
CA LEU A 253 -30.82 -5.25 3.39
C LEU A 253 -31.11 -4.89 1.92
N GLU A 254 -31.13 -3.61 1.56
CA GLU A 254 -31.49 -3.13 0.23
C GLU A 254 -30.55 -3.60 -0.90
N ILE A 255 -29.26 -3.80 -0.59
CA ILE A 255 -28.24 -4.27 -1.54
C ILE A 255 -27.94 -5.75 -1.33
N TYR A 256 -27.66 -6.16 -0.10
CA TYR A 256 -27.37 -7.56 0.24
C TYR A 256 -28.39 -8.07 1.27
N PRO A 257 -29.34 -8.94 0.85
CA PRO A 257 -30.27 -9.63 1.75
C PRO A 257 -29.54 -10.42 2.84
N ALA A 258 -30.25 -10.79 3.91
CA ALA A 258 -29.66 -11.43 5.09
C ALA A 258 -28.93 -12.75 4.75
N GLU A 259 -29.49 -13.52 3.82
CA GLU A 259 -28.98 -14.78 3.30
C GLU A 259 -27.97 -14.63 2.15
N SER A 260 -27.61 -13.38 1.79
CA SER A 260 -26.70 -13.12 0.68
C SER A 260 -25.29 -13.69 0.93
N PRO A 261 -24.70 -14.40 -0.04
CA PRO A 261 -23.34 -14.92 0.08
C PRO A 261 -22.30 -13.80 0.28
N TYR A 262 -22.56 -12.59 -0.24
CA TYR A 262 -21.70 -11.42 -0.02
C TYR A 262 -21.49 -11.12 1.46
N ARG A 263 -22.56 -11.16 2.27
CA ARG A 263 -22.44 -10.88 3.71
C ARG A 263 -21.57 -11.92 4.42
N ALA A 264 -21.61 -13.17 3.99
CA ALA A 264 -20.74 -14.22 4.53
C ALA A 264 -19.28 -14.02 4.08
N GLN A 265 -19.07 -13.68 2.81
CA GLN A 265 -17.76 -13.36 2.25
C GLN A 265 -17.14 -12.13 2.95
N HIS A 266 -17.88 -11.02 3.10
CA HIS A 266 -17.38 -9.82 3.77
C HIS A 266 -17.03 -10.07 5.24
N ARG A 267 -17.81 -10.92 5.94
CA ARG A 267 -17.45 -11.36 7.29
C ARG A 267 -16.12 -12.11 7.30
N ALA A 268 -15.92 -13.06 6.39
CA ALA A 268 -14.65 -13.79 6.29
C ALA A 268 -13.47 -12.85 5.95
N MET A 269 -13.68 -11.88 5.06
CA MET A 269 -12.67 -10.88 4.72
C MET A 269 -12.30 -9.97 5.90
N ARG A 270 -13.29 -9.44 6.62
CA ARG A 270 -13.05 -8.67 7.85
C ARG A 270 -12.39 -9.51 8.93
N GLU A 271 -12.74 -10.77 9.06
CA GLU A 271 -12.13 -11.67 10.03
C GLU A 271 -10.66 -11.94 9.70
N HIS A 272 -10.32 -12.27 8.46
CA HIS A 272 -8.98 -12.70 8.09
C HIS A 272 -8.06 -11.56 7.69
N LEU A 273 -8.45 -10.75 6.70
CA LEU A 273 -7.64 -9.60 6.30
C LEU A 273 -7.70 -8.49 7.34
N GLY A 274 -8.85 -8.29 7.98
CA GLY A 274 -8.97 -7.29 9.05
C GLY A 274 -7.98 -7.51 10.19
N ARG A 275 -7.67 -8.76 10.56
CA ARG A 275 -6.62 -9.06 11.56
C ARG A 275 -5.22 -8.61 11.12
N LEU A 276 -4.88 -8.77 9.84
CA LEU A 276 -3.60 -8.29 9.29
C LEU A 276 -3.52 -6.77 9.36
N LEU A 277 -4.59 -6.11 8.92
CA LEU A 277 -4.69 -4.64 8.93
C LEU A 277 -4.66 -4.09 10.37
N GLU A 278 -5.38 -4.72 11.30
CA GLU A 278 -5.36 -4.35 12.72
C GLU A 278 -3.97 -4.55 13.32
N TYR A 279 -3.25 -5.62 12.95
CA TYR A 279 -1.87 -5.80 13.38
C TYR A 279 -0.96 -4.68 12.83
N ALA A 280 -1.10 -4.29 11.56
CA ALA A 280 -0.35 -3.18 10.98
C ALA A 280 -0.59 -1.86 11.75
N HIS A 281 -1.86 -1.52 11.98
CA HIS A 281 -2.25 -0.37 12.78
C HIS A 281 -1.72 -0.48 14.22
N SER A 282 -1.73 -1.68 14.80
CA SER A 282 -1.20 -1.91 16.15
C SER A 282 0.29 -1.58 16.24
N LEU A 283 1.07 -1.73 15.16
CA LEU A 283 2.49 -1.32 15.07
C LEU A 283 2.67 0.21 14.95
N GLY A 284 1.58 0.96 14.80
CA GLY A 284 1.57 2.42 14.62
C GLY A 284 1.54 2.87 13.15
N LEU A 285 1.33 1.95 12.21
CA LEU A 285 1.20 2.30 10.79
C LEU A 285 -0.20 2.87 10.50
N GLU A 286 -0.27 3.92 9.70
CA GLU A 286 -1.52 4.38 9.09
C GLU A 286 -2.00 3.35 8.06
N VAL A 287 -3.21 2.82 8.21
CA VAL A 287 -3.76 1.81 7.31
C VAL A 287 -4.72 2.45 6.31
N ILE A 288 -4.31 2.51 5.05
CA ILE A 288 -5.10 3.10 3.97
C ILE A 288 -5.61 1.98 3.07
N LEU A 289 -6.93 1.88 2.92
CA LEU A 289 -7.52 1.00 1.92
C LEU A 289 -7.49 1.66 0.54
N TYR A 290 -7.40 0.87 -0.52
CA TYR A 290 -7.30 1.37 -1.89
C TYR A 290 -8.37 0.75 -2.79
N THR A 291 -9.08 1.56 -3.57
CA THR A 291 -10.11 1.08 -4.51
C THR A 291 -10.22 1.90 -5.79
N ASP A 292 -10.64 1.23 -6.85
CA ASP A 292 -10.97 1.84 -8.15
C ASP A 292 -12.46 2.17 -8.20
N MET A 293 -12.79 3.46 -8.34
CA MET A 293 -14.17 3.93 -8.44
C MET A 293 -14.59 4.07 -9.93
N VAL A 294 -15.78 3.58 -10.31
CA VAL A 294 -16.88 3.10 -9.47
C VAL A 294 -16.78 1.59 -9.24
N ALA A 295 -16.59 1.17 -7.97
CA ALA A 295 -16.58 -0.23 -7.56
C ALA A 295 -18.01 -0.80 -7.47
N LEU A 296 -18.23 -2.02 -7.96
CA LEU A 296 -19.55 -2.64 -8.11
C LEU A 296 -19.52 -4.16 -7.87
N THR A 297 -20.55 -4.66 -7.21
CA THR A 297 -21.03 -6.05 -7.34
C THR A 297 -22.28 -6.07 -8.24
N PRO A 298 -22.68 -7.22 -8.79
CA PRO A 298 -23.97 -7.40 -9.46
C PRO A 298 -25.16 -6.83 -8.66
N SER A 299 -25.27 -7.17 -7.37
CA SER A 299 -26.37 -6.69 -6.52
C SER A 299 -26.36 -5.17 -6.34
N LEU A 300 -25.18 -4.56 -6.17
CA LEU A 300 -25.04 -3.11 -6.08
C LEU A 300 -25.39 -2.42 -7.41
N ARG A 301 -25.00 -3.01 -8.54
CA ARG A 301 -25.38 -2.51 -9.88
C ARG A 301 -26.89 -2.54 -10.07
N GLU A 302 -27.55 -3.63 -9.70
CA GLU A 302 -29.00 -3.75 -9.78
C GLU A 302 -29.71 -2.74 -8.88
N TYR A 303 -29.18 -2.52 -7.67
CA TYR A 303 -29.67 -1.47 -6.78
C TYR A 303 -29.63 -0.09 -7.45
N PHE A 304 -28.49 0.30 -8.04
CA PHE A 304 -28.38 1.57 -8.76
C PHE A 304 -29.29 1.64 -9.99
N GLN A 305 -29.47 0.53 -10.70
CA GLN A 305 -30.41 0.48 -11.83
C GLN A 305 -31.85 0.75 -11.39
N ARG A 306 -32.28 0.17 -10.26
CA ARG A 306 -33.63 0.40 -9.69
C ARG A 306 -33.78 1.80 -9.11
N ARG A 307 -32.78 2.28 -8.37
CA ARG A 307 -32.87 3.52 -7.55
C ARG A 307 -32.57 4.80 -8.33
N CYS A 308 -31.63 4.71 -9.28
CA CYS A 308 -31.08 5.87 -10.00
C CYS A 308 -31.27 5.75 -11.52
N GLY A 309 -31.83 4.63 -12.03
CA GLY A 309 -31.92 4.38 -13.46
C GLY A 309 -30.59 4.00 -14.13
N GLY A 310 -29.53 3.80 -13.34
CA GLY A 310 -28.18 3.48 -13.83
C GLY A 310 -27.09 4.12 -12.95
N LEU A 311 -25.88 4.26 -13.51
CA LEU A 311 -24.75 4.89 -12.83
C LEU A 311 -24.82 6.41 -13.00
N ALA A 312 -25.60 7.08 -12.14
CA ALA A 312 -25.79 8.52 -12.14
C ALA A 312 -24.66 9.25 -11.40
N THR A 313 -23.44 9.20 -11.93
CA THR A 313 -22.22 9.66 -11.22
C THR A 313 -22.13 11.17 -10.97
N GLU A 314 -23.01 11.99 -11.55
CA GLU A 314 -23.13 13.42 -11.21
C GLU A 314 -24.19 13.69 -10.13
N ASP A 315 -25.02 12.69 -9.79
CA ASP A 315 -26.09 12.83 -8.80
C ASP A 315 -25.55 12.55 -7.38
N PRO A 316 -25.67 13.49 -6.42
CA PRO A 316 -25.30 13.26 -5.03
C PRO A 316 -26.00 12.04 -4.39
N VAL A 317 -27.23 11.71 -4.82
CA VAL A 317 -27.99 10.55 -4.30
C VAL A 317 -27.30 9.23 -4.66
N PHE A 318 -26.61 9.17 -5.79
CA PHE A 318 -25.81 8.01 -6.16
C PHE A 318 -24.62 7.83 -5.20
N TRP A 319 -23.94 8.92 -4.86
CA TRP A 319 -22.77 8.89 -3.99
C TRP A 319 -23.09 8.74 -2.50
N GLU A 320 -24.31 9.05 -2.09
CA GLU A 320 -24.81 8.79 -0.74
C GLU A 320 -24.67 7.31 -0.34
N VAL A 321 -24.87 6.40 -1.30
CA VAL A 321 -24.71 4.95 -1.07
C VAL A 321 -23.27 4.62 -0.68
N TYR A 322 -22.30 5.18 -1.39
CA TYR A 322 -20.88 4.96 -1.09
C TYR A 322 -20.44 5.68 0.18
N ARG A 323 -21.00 6.87 0.48
CA ARG A 323 -20.78 7.55 1.76
C ARG A 323 -21.19 6.64 2.92
N LEU A 324 -22.41 6.10 2.89
CA LEU A 324 -22.93 5.20 3.93
C LEU A 324 -22.11 3.91 4.02
N GLY A 325 -21.71 3.33 2.89
CA GLY A 325 -20.82 2.18 2.88
C GLY A 325 -19.44 2.46 3.51
N LEU A 326 -18.90 3.66 3.28
CA LEU A 326 -17.64 4.09 3.87
C LEU A 326 -17.75 4.39 5.37
N GLU A 327 -18.86 4.99 5.83
CA GLU A 327 -19.13 5.14 7.27
C GLU A 327 -19.23 3.78 7.96
N GLU A 328 -19.92 2.82 7.35
CA GLU A 328 -19.98 1.46 7.87
C GLU A 328 -18.59 0.82 7.94
N LEU A 329 -17.76 0.99 6.90
CA LEU A 329 -16.38 0.49 6.89
C LEU A 329 -15.60 1.02 8.10
N PHE A 330 -15.63 2.33 8.34
CA PHE A 330 -14.92 2.95 9.46
C PHE A 330 -15.50 2.55 10.82
N GLN A 331 -16.79 2.20 10.90
CA GLN A 331 -17.41 1.66 12.12
C GLN A 331 -16.98 0.21 12.39
N LYS A 332 -16.98 -0.64 11.35
CA LYS A 332 -16.64 -2.07 11.47
C LYS A 332 -15.14 -2.32 11.57
N MET A 333 -14.33 -1.43 11.01
CA MET A 333 -12.86 -1.54 10.93
C MET A 333 -12.22 -0.22 11.38
N PRO A 334 -12.30 0.14 12.68
CA PRO A 334 -11.84 1.44 13.18
C PRO A 334 -10.32 1.67 13.03
N TYR A 335 -9.55 0.60 12.82
CA TYR A 335 -8.11 0.62 12.54
C TYR A 335 -7.77 0.98 11.08
N VAL A 336 -8.76 1.16 10.19
CA VAL A 336 -8.54 1.74 8.86
C VAL A 336 -8.55 3.26 8.99
N ASP A 337 -7.48 3.91 8.58
CA ASP A 337 -7.24 5.36 8.72
C ASP A 337 -7.71 6.17 7.52
N GLY A 338 -7.98 5.53 6.38
CA GLY A 338 -8.51 6.22 5.22
C GLY A 338 -8.77 5.35 4.01
N LEU A 339 -9.28 5.99 2.96
CA LEU A 339 -9.52 5.40 1.66
C LEU A 339 -8.76 6.19 0.58
N MET A 340 -7.90 5.49 -0.13
CA MET A 340 -7.30 5.93 -1.38
C MET A 340 -8.17 5.51 -2.54
N VAL A 341 -8.58 6.48 -3.36
CA VAL A 341 -9.42 6.24 -4.53
C VAL A 341 -8.66 6.57 -5.80
N ARG A 342 -8.87 5.75 -6.81
CA ARG A 342 -8.51 6.06 -8.20
C ARG A 342 -9.76 6.04 -9.06
N ILE A 343 -9.75 6.91 -10.08
CA ILE A 343 -10.73 6.90 -11.17
C ILE A 343 -9.98 6.79 -12.48
N GLY A 344 -10.64 6.27 -13.51
CA GLY A 344 -10.04 6.22 -14.84
C GLY A 344 -9.15 5.00 -15.11
N GLU A 345 -9.09 4.00 -14.23
CA GLU A 345 -8.65 2.64 -14.55
C GLU A 345 -9.68 1.65 -14.03
N ALA A 346 -10.18 0.77 -14.90
CA ALA A 346 -11.22 -0.18 -14.53
C ALA A 346 -11.31 -1.34 -15.54
N GLY A 347 -12.06 -2.37 -15.16
CA GLY A 347 -12.40 -3.50 -16.04
C GLY A 347 -11.76 -4.82 -15.62
N ALA A 348 -12.04 -5.86 -16.40
CA ALA A 348 -11.80 -7.25 -16.02
C ALA A 348 -10.33 -7.62 -15.73
N VAL A 349 -9.37 -6.80 -16.20
CA VAL A 349 -7.94 -7.03 -15.96
C VAL A 349 -7.52 -6.82 -14.50
N TYR A 350 -8.35 -6.13 -13.71
CA TYR A 350 -8.17 -5.93 -12.26
C TYR A 350 -8.97 -6.93 -11.42
N ASN A 351 -9.84 -7.73 -12.03
CA ASN A 351 -10.69 -8.66 -11.29
C ASN A 351 -9.89 -9.83 -10.72
N VAL A 352 -10.28 -10.27 -9.53
CA VAL A 352 -9.84 -11.55 -8.95
C VAL A 352 -10.67 -12.67 -9.59
N PRO A 353 -10.07 -13.76 -10.09
CA PRO A 353 -10.83 -14.92 -10.56
C PRO A 353 -11.75 -15.49 -9.48
N GLY A 354 -12.95 -15.90 -9.86
CA GLY A 354 -13.95 -16.43 -8.92
C GLY A 354 -14.69 -15.37 -8.11
N TRP A 355 -14.34 -14.09 -8.28
CA TRP A 355 -14.96 -12.96 -7.62
C TRP A 355 -15.65 -12.06 -8.67
N ASP A 356 -16.84 -11.58 -8.35
CA ASP A 356 -17.63 -10.74 -9.27
C ASP A 356 -17.64 -9.25 -8.87
N TYR A 357 -16.67 -8.84 -8.06
CA TYR A 357 -16.34 -7.46 -7.79
C TYR A 357 -15.68 -6.86 -9.03
N THR A 358 -16.15 -5.69 -9.44
CA THR A 358 -15.70 -5.01 -10.65
C THR A 358 -15.55 -3.53 -10.39
N SER A 359 -14.68 -2.87 -11.15
CA SER A 359 -14.67 -1.42 -11.27
C SER A 359 -15.07 -1.01 -12.69
N VAL A 360 -15.72 0.14 -12.83
CA VAL A 360 -16.12 0.68 -14.15
C VAL A 360 -15.72 2.14 -14.32
N LEU A 361 -15.38 2.49 -15.56
CA LEU A 361 -15.01 3.84 -16.00
C LEU A 361 -16.27 4.71 -16.14
N ALA A 362 -16.89 5.10 -15.02
CA ALA A 362 -18.14 5.88 -15.00
C ALA A 362 -17.98 7.33 -14.48
N VAL A 363 -16.90 7.64 -13.76
CA VAL A 363 -16.56 9.01 -13.37
C VAL A 363 -15.72 9.64 -14.47
N ARG A 364 -16.33 10.52 -15.29
CA ARG A 364 -15.72 11.06 -16.53
C ARG A 364 -15.74 12.58 -16.64
N THR A 365 -16.40 13.26 -15.72
CA THR A 365 -16.62 14.71 -15.75
C THR A 365 -16.18 15.33 -14.42
N VAL A 366 -15.81 16.61 -14.44
CA VAL A 366 -15.46 17.34 -13.21
C VAL A 366 -16.60 17.33 -12.18
N PRO A 367 -17.88 17.55 -12.55
CA PRO A 367 -19.00 17.43 -11.62
C PRO A 367 -19.11 16.05 -10.96
N ALA A 368 -18.86 14.96 -11.71
CA ALA A 368 -18.89 13.61 -11.15
C ALA A 368 -17.77 13.39 -10.11
N VAL A 369 -16.56 13.90 -10.39
CA VAL A 369 -15.44 13.85 -9.42
C VAL A 369 -15.79 14.65 -8.16
N GLN A 370 -16.35 15.85 -8.32
CA GLN A 370 -16.76 16.69 -7.20
C GLN A 370 -17.86 16.03 -6.35
N ALA A 371 -18.87 15.42 -6.98
CA ALA A 371 -19.93 14.72 -6.28
C ALA A 371 -19.39 13.52 -5.49
N MET A 372 -18.49 12.74 -6.10
CA MET A 372 -17.78 11.64 -5.43
C MET A 372 -16.99 12.13 -4.22
N LEU A 373 -16.07 13.09 -4.42
CA LEU A 373 -15.18 13.55 -3.36
C LEU A 373 -15.94 14.19 -2.20
N ARG A 374 -17.01 14.96 -2.47
CA ARG A 374 -17.86 15.52 -1.41
C ARG A 374 -18.47 14.44 -0.52
N ALA A 375 -19.02 13.39 -1.13
CA ALA A 375 -19.61 12.29 -0.38
C ALA A 375 -18.57 11.51 0.44
N LEU A 376 -17.43 11.16 -0.17
CA LEU A 376 -16.36 10.42 0.52
C LEU A 376 -15.72 11.25 1.65
N LEU A 377 -15.49 12.55 1.42
CA LEU A 377 -14.96 13.45 2.44
C LEU A 377 -15.94 13.61 3.60
N GLN A 378 -17.25 13.68 3.34
CA GLN A 378 -18.25 13.75 4.40
C GLN A 378 -18.19 12.54 5.34
N ALA A 379 -18.06 11.31 4.80
CA ALA A 379 -17.86 10.12 5.61
C ALA A 379 -16.54 10.15 6.39
N ALA A 380 -15.45 10.55 5.72
CA ALA A 380 -14.13 10.58 6.34
C ALA A 380 -14.02 11.62 7.46
N GLU A 381 -14.54 12.83 7.27
CA GLU A 381 -14.57 13.90 8.28
C GLU A 381 -15.37 13.49 9.52
N ALA A 382 -16.51 12.83 9.35
CA ALA A 382 -17.33 12.33 10.46
C ALA A 382 -16.58 11.31 11.35
N HIS A 383 -15.58 10.63 10.80
CA HIS A 383 -14.80 9.58 11.48
C HIS A 383 -13.34 9.97 11.75
N GLY A 384 -12.90 11.19 11.38
CA GLY A 384 -11.51 11.63 11.51
C GLY A 384 -10.53 10.83 10.63
N LYS A 385 -10.97 10.43 9.43
CA LYS A 385 -10.24 9.58 8.49
C LYS A 385 -9.78 10.37 7.25
N LEU A 386 -8.90 9.77 6.45
CA LEU A 386 -8.32 10.38 5.26
C LEU A 386 -9.03 9.92 3.98
N ILE A 387 -9.14 10.83 3.01
CA ILE A 387 -9.39 10.49 1.60
C ILE A 387 -8.17 10.88 0.79
N VAL A 388 -7.62 9.92 0.03
CA VAL A 388 -6.47 10.14 -0.84
C VAL A 388 -6.92 9.97 -2.28
N PHE A 389 -6.95 11.06 -3.04
CA PHE A 389 -7.34 11.03 -4.44
C PHE A 389 -6.10 10.86 -5.34
N ARG A 390 -5.99 9.71 -6.01
CA ARG A 390 -4.92 9.48 -7.00
C ARG A 390 -5.25 10.25 -8.28
N ASN A 391 -4.31 11.06 -8.74
CA ASN A 391 -4.42 11.85 -9.98
C ASN A 391 -4.18 11.02 -11.26
N TRP A 392 -3.74 9.77 -11.14
CA TRP A 392 -3.53 8.88 -12.28
C TRP A 392 -4.85 8.42 -12.90
N ALA A 393 -5.06 8.68 -14.20
CA ALA A 393 -6.22 8.25 -14.99
C ALA A 393 -5.84 8.00 -16.45
N VAL A 394 -6.43 6.99 -17.14
CA VAL A 394 -6.06 6.64 -18.53
C VAL A 394 -6.76 7.48 -19.62
N GLY A 395 -6.91 8.78 -19.43
CA GLY A 395 -7.31 9.66 -20.54
C GLY A 395 -8.80 9.64 -20.94
N LEU A 396 -9.73 9.15 -20.10
CA LEU A 396 -11.17 9.10 -20.44
C LEU A 396 -11.97 10.30 -19.93
N GLY A 397 -12.54 11.06 -20.87
CA GLY A 397 -13.32 12.26 -20.57
C GLY A 397 -12.44 13.39 -20.01
N GLN A 398 -13.05 14.41 -19.40
CA GLN A 398 -12.32 15.54 -18.79
C GLN A 398 -11.40 15.10 -17.65
N VAL A 399 -11.73 13.97 -17.02
CA VAL A 399 -10.89 13.34 -15.99
C VAL A 399 -9.59 12.81 -16.57
N GLY A 400 -9.62 12.37 -17.82
CA GLY A 400 -8.43 11.91 -18.53
C GLY A 400 -7.35 12.96 -18.68
N ASP A 401 -7.76 14.22 -18.82
CA ASP A 401 -6.85 15.35 -18.99
C ASP A 401 -5.95 15.56 -17.76
N MET A 402 -6.31 15.04 -16.58
CA MET A 402 -5.44 15.08 -15.38
C MET A 402 -4.07 14.40 -15.59
N HIS A 403 -3.98 13.44 -16.51
CA HIS A 403 -2.73 12.74 -16.81
C HIS A 403 -1.92 13.45 -17.93
N GLU A 404 -2.58 14.05 -18.91
CA GLU A 404 -1.94 14.55 -20.13
C GLU A 404 -1.70 16.09 -20.13
N ASP A 405 -2.46 16.86 -19.33
CA ASP A 405 -2.36 18.32 -19.19
C ASP A 405 -2.62 18.75 -17.71
N PRO A 406 -1.67 18.47 -16.80
CA PRO A 406 -1.84 18.59 -15.34
C PRO A 406 -1.89 20.02 -14.79
#